data_AF-A0A8D8LSZ6-F1
#
_entry.id   AF-A0A8D8LSZ6-F1
#
_cell.length_a   1.000
_cell.length_b   1.000
_cell.length_c   1.000
_cell.angle_alpha   90.00
_cell.angle_beta   90.00
_cell.angle_gamma   90.00
#
_symmetry.space_group_name_H-M   'P 1'
#
loop_
_entity.id
_entity.type
_entity.pdbx_description
1 polymer ?
#
loop_
_entity_poly.entity_id
_entity_poly.type
_entity_poly.pdbx_seq_one_letter_code
_entity_poly.pdbx_strand_id
1 'polypeptide(L)'
;CVKFLAGGHGTFSNLINNIVHVIMYFYYMMSAMGPEYQKYLWWKRHLTTLQLLQFTLVFFHSAQVLIFDCGYPKLVAALLLVHSTIFFALFFDFYQQAYKKNQAQAKRIEALKEKKIE
;
A
#
# COMPACT_ATOMS: atom_id res chain seq x y z
N CYS A 1 -10.56 -10.98 26.80
CA CYS A 1 -9.59 -11.83 26.08
C CYS A 1 -8.46 -10.99 25.50
N VAL A 2 -7.54 -10.52 26.35
CA VAL A 2 -6.20 -10.03 25.93
C VAL A 2 -5.19 -10.98 26.55
N LYS A 3 -5.30 -12.26 26.16
CA LYS A 3 -4.51 -13.36 26.70
C LYS A 3 -4.40 -14.39 25.59
N PHE A 4 -3.15 -14.78 25.29
CA PHE A 4 -2.79 -15.84 24.34
C PHE A 4 -2.88 -15.49 22.86
N LEU A 5 -2.00 -14.60 22.41
CA LEU A 5 -0.99 -14.94 21.40
C LEU A 5 0.12 -13.89 21.51
N ALA A 6 0.98 -14.06 22.51
CA ALA A 6 2.28 -13.43 22.56
C ALA A 6 3.18 -14.06 21.47
N GLY A 7 2.80 -13.88 20.21
CA GLY A 7 3.62 -14.20 19.05
C GLY A 7 4.23 -12.90 18.57
N GLY A 8 5.54 -12.73 18.76
CA GLY A 8 6.29 -11.56 18.27
C GLY A 8 6.13 -11.30 16.77
N HIS A 9 5.63 -12.29 16.02
CA HIS A 9 5.38 -12.21 14.59
C HIS A 9 4.28 -11.19 14.22
N GLY A 10 3.18 -11.13 14.98
CA GLY A 10 2.04 -10.23 14.70
C GLY A 10 2.28 -8.79 15.15
N THR A 11 2.97 -8.59 16.28
CA THR A 11 3.32 -7.25 16.79
C THR A 11 4.34 -6.55 15.90
N PHE A 12 5.29 -7.28 15.30
CA PHE A 12 6.26 -6.70 14.36
C PHE A 12 5.60 -6.15 13.10
N SER A 13 4.66 -6.90 12.51
CA SER A 13 3.89 -6.44 11.35
C SER A 13 3.03 -5.22 11.69
N ASN A 14 2.44 -5.18 12.89
CA ASN A 14 1.65 -4.05 13.35
C ASN A 14 2.51 -2.81 13.62
N LEU A 15 3.73 -2.99 14.13
CA LEU A 15 4.68 -1.90 14.34
C LEU A 15 5.09 -1.26 13.00
N ILE A 16 5.44 -2.07 12.01
CA ILE A 16 5.77 -1.59 10.65
C ILE A 16 4.58 -0.86 10.02
N ASN A 17 3.35 -1.38 10.17
CA ASN A 17 2.15 -0.69 9.71
C ASN A 17 2.03 0.70 10.33
N ASN A 18 2.16 0.83 11.66
CA ASN A 18 2.06 2.12 12.33
C ASN A 18 3.15 3.10 11.89
N ILE A 19 4.39 2.63 11.66
CA ILE A 19 5.48 3.48 11.16
C ILE A 19 5.16 4.00 9.75
N VAL A 20 4.72 3.12 8.85
CA VAL A 20 4.32 3.51 7.48
C VAL A 20 3.15 4.49 7.52
N HIS A 21 2.20 4.29 8.44
CA HIS A 21 1.06 5.17 8.64
C HIS A 21 1.50 6.54 9.14
N VAL A 22 2.38 6.61 10.15
CA VAL A 22 2.94 7.89 10.63
C VAL A 22 3.59 8.68 9.48
N ILE A 23 4.37 8.01 8.63
CA ILE A 23 5.02 8.64 7.47
C ILE A 23 3.97 9.14 6.46
N MET A 24 2.91 8.37 6.21
CA MET A 24 1.84 8.77 5.30
C MET A 24 1.05 9.98 5.81
N TYR A 25 0.67 10.00 7.10
CA TYR A 25 -0.05 11.15 7.66
C TYR A 25 0.84 12.39 7.74
N PHE A 26 2.14 12.19 7.99
CA PHE A 26 3.12 13.27 7.91
C PHE A 26 3.18 13.88 6.50
N TYR A 27 3.20 13.04 5.46
CA TYR A 27 3.11 13.51 4.08
C TYR A 27 1.81 14.31 3.82
N TYR A 28 0.67 13.84 4.32
CA TYR A 28 -0.58 14.58 4.17
C TYR A 28 -0.56 15.93 4.91
N MET A 29 0.00 15.99 6.11
CA MET A 29 0.20 17.24 6.85
C MET A 29 1.06 18.23 6.06
N MET A 30 2.19 17.76 5.51
CA MET A 30 3.05 18.61 4.67
C MET A 30 2.34 19.07 3.39
N SER A 31 1.50 18.23 2.80
CA SER A 31 0.72 18.60 1.60
C SER A 31 -0.34 19.67 1.87
N ALA A 32 -0.82 19.78 3.11
CA ALA A 32 -1.78 20.79 3.55
C ALA A 32 -1.12 22.13 3.94
N MET A 33 0.21 22.14 4.16
CA MET A 33 0.96 23.32 4.62
C MET A 33 1.22 24.37 3.51
N GLY A 34 0.74 24.11 2.29
CA GLY A 34 0.70 25.10 1.20
C GLY A 34 1.49 24.72 -0.05
N PRO A 35 1.35 25.51 -1.15
CA PRO A 35 1.92 25.21 -2.46
C PRO A 35 3.47 25.24 -2.50
N GLU A 36 4.14 25.90 -1.56
CA GLU A 36 5.61 25.86 -1.45
C GLU A 36 6.13 24.46 -1.11
N TYR A 37 5.47 23.76 -0.19
CA TYR A 37 5.87 22.42 0.24
C TYR A 37 5.44 21.34 -0.75
N GLN A 38 4.40 21.60 -1.56
CA GLN A 38 3.95 20.66 -2.59
C GLN A 38 5.01 20.38 -3.65
N LYS A 39 5.93 21.32 -3.88
CA LYS A 39 7.04 21.17 -4.84
C LYS A 39 8.00 20.03 -4.48
N TYR A 40 8.13 19.70 -3.19
CA TYR A 40 9.00 18.64 -2.70
C TYR A 40 8.31 17.27 -2.61
N LEU A 41 7.02 17.16 -2.95
CA LEU A 41 6.23 15.93 -2.82
C LEU A 41 6.44 14.90 -3.95
N TRP A 42 7.57 14.92 -4.65
CA TRP A 42 7.84 13.99 -5.77
C TRP A 42 7.86 12.50 -5.33
N TRP A 43 8.13 12.24 -4.06
CA TRP A 43 8.25 10.89 -3.51
C TRP A 43 6.92 10.21 -3.17
N LYS A 44 5.76 10.82 -3.53
CA LYS A 44 4.43 10.24 -3.29
C LYS A 44 4.31 8.79 -3.78
N ARG A 45 4.99 8.47 -4.89
CA ARG A 45 5.03 7.13 -5.47
C ARG A 45 5.65 6.10 -4.54
N HIS A 46 6.71 6.48 -3.82
CA HIS A 46 7.36 5.59 -2.85
C HIS A 46 6.44 5.29 -1.67
N LEU A 47 5.67 6.28 -1.20
CA LEU A 47 4.69 6.09 -0.13
C LEU A 47 3.58 5.11 -0.54
N THR A 48 3.00 5.26 -1.73
CA THR A 48 1.99 4.31 -2.24
C THR A 48 2.56 2.90 -2.39
N THR A 49 3.80 2.76 -2.86
CA THR A 49 4.48 1.46 -2.96
C THR A 49 4.73 0.84 -1.58
N LEU A 50 5.13 1.63 -0.59
CA LEU A 50 5.33 1.16 0.79
C LEU A 50 4.03 0.67 1.44
N GLN A 51 2.92 1.39 1.24
CA GLN A 51 1.60 0.94 1.70
C GLN A 51 1.16 -0.36 1.04
N LEU A 52 1.36 -0.49 -0.28
CA LEU A 52 1.02 -1.71 -1.01
C LEU A 52 1.85 -2.90 -0.51
N LEU A 53 3.16 -2.71 -0.29
CA LEU A 53 4.04 -3.72 0.28
C LEU A 53 3.57 -4.16 1.67
N GLN A 54 3.16 -3.21 2.51
CA GLN A 54 2.65 -3.49 3.85
C GLN A 54 1.35 -4.32 3.81
N PHE A 55 0.43 -4.06 2.89
CA PHE A 55 -0.76 -4.89 2.70
C PHE A 55 -0.42 -6.30 2.19
N THR A 56 0.53 -6.42 1.26
CA THR A 56 1.00 -7.72 0.76
C THR A 56 1.65 -8.56 1.86
N LEU A 57 2.49 -7.96 2.71
CA LEU A 57 3.10 -8.65 3.84
C LEU A 57 2.05 -9.14 4.85
N VAL A 58 1.05 -8.31 5.17
CA VAL A 58 -0.05 -8.71 6.06
C VAL A 58 -0.90 -9.83 5.44
N PHE A 59 -1.11 -9.82 4.13
CA PHE A 59 -1.81 -10.90 3.41
C PHE A 59 -1.07 -12.23 3.54
N PHE A 60 0.24 -12.25 3.24
CA PHE A 60 1.05 -13.48 3.38
C PHE A 60 1.14 -13.94 4.83
N HIS A 61 1.31 -13.03 5.78
CA HIS A 61 1.33 -13.36 7.19
C HIS A 61 0.00 -13.97 7.64
N SER A 62 -1.14 -13.41 7.22
CA SER A 62 -2.47 -13.91 7.54
C SER A 62 -2.74 -15.27 6.89
N ALA A 63 -2.27 -15.48 5.65
CA ALA A 63 -2.34 -16.78 4.98
C ALA A 63 -1.52 -17.85 5.71
N GLN A 64 -0.32 -17.52 6.19
CA GLN A 64 0.53 -18.44 6.95
C GLN A 64 -0.10 -18.85 8.29
N VAL A 65 -0.76 -17.91 8.98
CA VAL A 65 -1.50 -18.18 10.24
C VAL A 65 -2.70 -19.09 10.00
N LEU A 66 -3.29 -19.08 8.81
CA LEU A 66 -4.41 -19.96 8.47
C LEU A 66 -3.94 -21.41 8.20
N ILE A 67 -2.70 -21.59 7.74
CA ILE A 67 -2.11 -22.90 7.42
C ILE A 67 -1.51 -23.56 8.67
N PHE A 68 -0.89 -22.78 9.57
CA PHE A 68 -0.38 -23.29 10.85
C PHE A 68 -1.44 -23.13 11.95
N ASP A 69 -2.05 -24.25 12.37
CA ASP A 69 -3.11 -24.29 13.39
C ASP A 69 -2.54 -23.96 14.79
N CYS A 70 -2.32 -22.67 15.06
CA CYS A 70 -1.72 -22.17 16.31
C CYS A 70 -2.78 -21.81 17.38
N GLY A 71 -4.00 -22.34 17.28
CA GLY A 71 -5.11 -21.97 18.18
C GLY A 71 -5.58 -20.52 18.02
N TYR A 72 -5.20 -19.83 16.94
CA TYR A 72 -5.64 -18.48 16.63
C TYR A 72 -7.12 -18.49 16.19
N PRO A 73 -7.96 -17.55 16.66
CA PRO A 73 -9.36 -17.48 16.23
C PRO A 73 -9.45 -17.24 14.71
N LYS A 74 -9.81 -18.28 13.96
CA LYS A 74 -9.89 -18.30 12.48
C LYS A 74 -10.80 -17.20 11.93
N LEU A 75 -11.81 -16.78 12.70
CA LEU A 75 -12.71 -15.69 12.35
C LEU A 75 -12.00 -14.32 12.28
N VAL A 76 -11.09 -14.04 13.21
CA VAL A 76 -10.31 -12.79 13.20
C VAL A 76 -9.32 -12.79 12.03
N ALA A 77 -8.63 -13.92 11.78
CA ALA A 77 -7.74 -14.06 10.63
C ALA A 77 -8.48 -13.91 9.29
N ALA A 78 -9.68 -14.49 9.16
CA ALA A 78 -10.50 -14.37 7.95
C ALA A 78 -10.95 -12.93 7.69
N LEU A 79 -11.38 -12.19 8.73
CA LEU A 79 -11.75 -10.78 8.59
C LEU A 79 -10.57 -9.91 8.16
N LEU A 80 -9.38 -10.12 8.74
CA LEU A 80 -8.16 -9.42 8.32
C LEU A 80 -7.79 -9.74 6.87
N LEU A 81 -7.90 -11.02 6.46
CA LEU A 81 -7.60 -11.43 5.09
C LEU A 81 -8.54 -10.78 4.06
N VAL A 82 -9.85 -10.74 4.35
CA VAL A 82 -10.84 -10.06 3.50
C VAL A 82 -10.52 -8.57 3.38
N HIS A 83 -10.22 -7.93 4.51
CA HIS A 83 -9.84 -6.52 4.54
C HIS A 83 -8.59 -6.24 3.70
N SER A 84 -7.50 -7.00 3.90
CA SER A 84 -6.28 -6.85 3.11
C SER A 84 -6.49 -7.07 1.62
N THR A 85 -7.36 -8.02 1.24
CA THR A 85 -7.67 -8.30 -0.18
C THR A 85 -8.39 -7.13 -0.84
N ILE A 86 -9.37 -6.52 -0.16
CA ILE A 86 -10.11 -5.35 -0.67
C ILE A 86 -9.16 -4.16 -0.86
N PHE A 87 -8.32 -3.87 0.14
CA PHE A 87 -7.35 -2.78 0.07
C PHE A 87 -6.31 -3.02 -1.02
N PHE A 88 -5.81 -4.24 -1.17
CA PHE A 88 -4.88 -4.58 -2.24
C PHE A 88 -5.49 -4.34 -3.62
N ALA A 89 -6.73 -4.78 -3.87
CA ALA A 89 -7.40 -4.58 -5.15
C ALA A 89 -7.60 -3.08 -5.48
N LEU A 90 -8.07 -2.29 -4.51
CA LEU A 90 -8.24 -0.85 -4.66
C LEU A 90 -6.93 -0.12 -4.95
N PHE A 91 -5.89 -0.42 -4.17
CA PHE A 91 -4.57 0.20 -4.37
C PHE A 91 -3.88 -0.28 -5.65
N PHE A 92 -4.11 -1.52 -6.07
CA PHE A 92 -3.59 -2.04 -7.33
C PHE A 92 -4.24 -1.35 -8.53
N ASP A 93 -5.56 -1.15 -8.52
CA ASP A 93 -6.26 -0.38 -9.54
C ASP A 93 -5.77 1.08 -9.58
N PHE A 94 -5.64 1.72 -8.41
CA PHE A 94 -5.06 3.06 -8.32
C PHE A 94 -3.62 3.12 -8.86
N TYR A 95 -2.77 2.14 -8.52
CA TYR A 95 -1.38 2.09 -9.00
C TYR A 95 -1.32 1.94 -10.52
N GLN A 96 -2.17 1.08 -11.08
CA GLN A 96 -2.24 0.86 -12.52
C GLN A 96 -2.73 2.11 -13.26
N GLN A 97 -3.76 2.79 -12.75
CA GLN A 97 -4.26 4.03 -13.34
C GLN A 97 -3.28 5.20 -13.18
N ALA A 98 -2.71 5.40 -11.99
CA ALA A 98 -1.85 6.53 -11.69
C ALA A 98 -0.46 6.43 -12.34
N TYR A 99 0.10 5.22 -12.48
CA TYR A 99 1.48 5.04 -12.96
C TYR A 99 1.59 4.36 -14.33
N LYS A 100 0.84 3.28 -14.60
CA LYS A 100 0.93 2.59 -15.90
C LYS A 100 0.17 3.33 -17.01
N LYS A 101 -1.03 3.84 -16.72
CA LYS A 101 -1.86 4.54 -17.73
C LYS A 101 -1.24 5.87 -18.16
N ASN A 102 -0.67 6.63 -17.21
CA ASN A 102 0.06 7.86 -17.48
C ASN A 102 1.33 7.64 -18.33
N GLN A 103 2.07 6.55 -18.09
CA GLN A 103 3.23 6.21 -18.93
C GLN A 103 2.83 5.76 -20.34
N ALA A 104 1.74 5.00 -20.48
CA ALA A 104 1.22 4.60 -21.79
C ALA A 104 0.71 5.81 -22.60
N GLN A 105 0.04 6.76 -21.94
CA GLN A 105 -0.42 8.00 -22.56
C GLN A 105 0.73 8.92 -22.98
N ALA A 106 1.76 9.06 -22.14
CA ALA A 106 2.97 9.82 -22.48
C ALA A 106 3.66 9.26 -23.74
N LYS A 107 3.88 7.93 -23.79
CA LYS A 107 4.45 7.26 -24.97
C LYS A 107 3.59 7.43 -26.23
N ARG A 108 2.26 7.41 -26.09
CA ARG A 108 1.34 7.57 -27.22
C ARG A 108 1.35 8.99 -27.78
N ILE A 109 1.49 10.01 -26.93
CA ILE A 109 1.64 11.41 -27.34
C ILE A 109 2.98 11.61 -28.05
N GLU A 110 4.05 10.96 -27.59
CA GLU A 110 5.39 11.02 -28.20
C GLU A 110 5.38 10.39 -29.60
N ALA A 111 4.80 9.19 -29.75
CA ALA A 111 4.63 8.54 -31.06
C ALA A 111 3.73 9.34 -32.05
N LEU A 112 2.76 10.10 -31.53
CA LEU A 112 1.93 10.99 -32.36
C LEU A 112 2.68 12.27 -32.78
N LYS A 113 3.65 12.74 -31.99
CA LYS A 113 4.52 13.86 -32.36
C LYS A 113 5.49 13.46 -33.46
N GLU A 114 6.10 12.27 -33.37
CA GLU A 114 7.00 11.75 -34.41
C GLU A 114 6.28 11.62 -35.76
N LYS A 115 5.06 11.07 -35.77
CA LYS A 115 4.21 10.97 -36.98
C LYS A 115 3.75 12.30 -37.60
N LYS A 116 3.89 13.42 -36.90
CA LYS A 116 3.47 14.75 -37.39
C LYS A 116 4.64 15.56 -37.95
N ILE A 117 5.86 15.04 -37.82
CA ILE A 117 7.11 15.67 -38.28
C ILE A 117 7.55 15.06 -39.62
N GLU A 118 7.17 13.81 -39.90
CA GLU A 118 7.20 13.19 -41.25
C GLU A 118 6.04 13.68 -42.13
#